data_AF-A0A3D2MEA6-F1
#
_entry.id   AF-A0A3D2MEA6-F1
#
_cell.length_a   1.000
_cell.length_b   1.000
_cell.length_c   1.000
_cell.angle_alpha   90.00
_cell.angle_beta   90.00
_cell.angle_gamma   90.00
#
_symmetry.space_group_name_H-M   'P 1'
#
loop_
_entity.id
_entity.type
_entity.pdbx_description
1 polymer ?
#
loop_
_entity_poly.entity_id
_entity_poly.type
_entity_poly.pdbx_seq_one_letter_code
_entity_poly.pdbx_strand_id
1 'polypeptide(L)'
;MNTTVLTATSQQTRIAGHQYPLTRVVTWELRRFLASRLFWFQALGFWGFLLLIIWALHASDQTGTVAGSEQLSAYVAGTSAGGLLRTLPTYLIILALLLPFVTADGVTRDQQRRTHELLMTTALPTWAYVWGRYLAGLMMSLGLALLLLASILGMGGLLHLTVADYPLPQIDAVLLLWVGMVFPATILVSSFGFALSTLFPRLSTLVKVVILVAWMVGALVLPLGLGKTTPPPAWYVNWDPTSGITALGLRLSYAIHLGPTITNEAQLQQLILTVENKMPDIAGWFAPHLLLAGLSLVLVLIAALAFKRSRETLS
;
A
#
# COMPACT_ATOMS: atom_id res chain seq x y z
N MET A 1 -50.14 57.74 17.60
CA MET A 1 -49.70 57.12 16.33
C MET A 1 -48.23 57.44 16.14
N ASN A 2 -47.34 56.51 16.50
CA ASN A 2 -45.91 56.59 16.18
C ASN A 2 -45.52 55.23 15.59
N THR A 3 -45.40 55.18 14.28
CA THR A 3 -44.95 54.03 13.50
C THR A 3 -43.43 54.02 13.50
N THR A 4 -42.83 53.19 14.36
CA THR A 4 -41.40 52.91 14.36
C THR A 4 -41.08 51.99 13.18
N VAL A 5 -40.46 52.57 12.15
CA VAL A 5 -39.93 51.86 10.98
C VAL A 5 -38.68 51.09 11.43
N LEU A 6 -38.81 49.75 11.51
CA LEU A 6 -37.67 48.84 11.65
C LEU A 6 -36.86 48.90 10.36
N THR A 7 -35.76 49.63 10.41
CA THR A 7 -34.72 49.64 9.38
C THR A 7 -34.07 48.27 9.38
N ALA A 8 -34.44 47.44 8.40
CA ALA A 8 -33.74 46.21 8.08
C ALA A 8 -32.30 46.57 7.72
N THR A 9 -31.37 46.34 8.64
CA THR A 9 -29.95 46.27 8.35
C THR A 9 -29.76 45.12 7.37
N SER A 10 -29.67 45.47 6.08
CA SER A 10 -29.13 44.60 5.04
C SER A 10 -27.66 44.36 5.39
N GLN A 11 -27.42 43.44 6.32
CA GLN A 11 -26.12 42.81 6.48
C GLN A 11 -25.87 42.07 5.18
N GLN A 12 -25.19 42.77 4.30
CA GLN A 12 -24.54 42.25 3.11
C GLN A 12 -23.74 41.05 3.60
N THR A 13 -24.30 39.86 3.39
CA THR A 13 -23.65 38.59 3.63
C THR A 13 -22.40 38.63 2.79
N ARG A 14 -21.27 38.98 3.45
CA ARG A 14 -19.95 38.73 2.89
C ARG A 14 -19.94 37.26 2.55
N ILE A 15 -20.15 36.96 1.27
CA ILE A 15 -19.72 35.72 0.65
C ILE A 15 -18.20 35.81 0.76
N ALA A 16 -17.68 35.50 1.94
CA ALA A 16 -16.27 35.27 2.13
C ALA A 16 -15.95 34.16 1.14
N GLY A 17 -15.27 34.54 0.06
CA GLY A 17 -14.86 33.64 -1.00
C GLY A 17 -14.04 32.54 -0.39
N HIS A 18 -14.66 31.40 -0.12
CA HIS A 18 -13.95 30.21 0.32
C HIS A 18 -13.36 29.59 -0.94
N GLN A 19 -12.21 30.12 -1.35
CA GLN A 19 -11.59 29.86 -2.66
C GLN A 19 -11.17 28.38 -2.86
N TYR A 20 -11.15 27.55 -1.82
CA TYR A 20 -10.65 26.18 -1.90
C TYR A 20 -11.53 25.18 -1.13
N PRO A 21 -12.70 24.77 -1.69
CA PRO A 21 -13.60 23.83 -1.02
C PRO A 21 -12.97 22.45 -0.80
N LEU A 22 -12.10 22.01 -1.72
CA LEU A 22 -11.43 20.71 -1.66
C LEU A 22 -10.46 20.61 -0.48
N THR A 23 -9.57 21.60 -0.32
CA THR A 23 -8.56 21.60 0.75
C THR A 23 -9.21 21.66 2.13
N ARG A 24 -10.38 22.30 2.25
CA ARG A 24 -11.16 22.32 3.49
C ARG A 24 -11.63 20.91 3.89
N VAL A 25 -12.13 20.13 2.94
CA VAL A 25 -12.57 18.74 3.21
C VAL A 25 -11.37 17.89 3.61
N VAL A 26 -10.25 17.98 2.87
CA VAL A 26 -9.02 17.24 3.17
C VAL A 26 -8.49 17.61 4.55
N THR A 27 -8.31 18.90 4.84
CA THR A 27 -7.76 19.37 6.13
C THR A 27 -8.65 18.99 7.31
N TRP A 28 -9.98 19.10 7.16
CA TRP A 28 -10.92 18.67 8.19
C TRP A 28 -10.81 17.16 8.46
N GLU A 29 -10.72 16.34 7.41
CA GLU A 29 -10.52 14.90 7.54
C GLU A 29 -9.19 14.55 8.19
N LEU A 30 -8.09 15.15 7.75
CA LEU A 30 -6.77 14.93 8.33
C LEU A 30 -6.77 15.29 9.82
N ARG A 31 -7.34 16.44 10.21
CA ARG A 31 -7.48 16.83 11.62
C ARG A 31 -8.26 15.80 12.43
N ARG A 32 -9.34 15.23 11.86
CA ARG A 32 -10.12 14.18 12.50
C ARG A 32 -9.28 12.93 12.80
N PHE A 33 -8.48 12.49 11.84
CA PHE A 33 -7.58 11.35 12.04
C PHE A 33 -6.45 11.66 13.02
N LEU A 34 -5.83 12.85 12.92
CA LEU A 34 -4.78 13.29 13.84
C LEU A 34 -5.28 13.39 15.29
N ALA A 35 -6.54 13.75 15.50
CA ALA A 35 -7.17 13.77 16.82
C ALA A 35 -7.55 12.37 17.35
N SER A 36 -7.59 11.35 16.50
CA SER A 36 -7.97 9.99 16.88
C SER A 36 -6.81 9.25 17.53
N ARG A 37 -6.87 9.04 18.85
CA ARG A 37 -5.88 8.21 19.56
C ARG A 37 -5.81 6.78 19.02
N LEU A 38 -6.97 6.21 18.68
CA LEU A 38 -7.04 4.85 18.13
C LEU A 38 -6.28 4.73 16.80
N PHE A 39 -6.35 5.76 15.95
CA PHE A 39 -5.60 5.79 14.70
C PHE A 39 -4.08 5.73 14.96
N TRP A 40 -3.58 6.53 15.91
CA TRP A 40 -2.16 6.51 16.26
C TRP A 40 -1.71 5.18 16.88
N PHE A 41 -2.54 4.58 17.75
CA PHE A 41 -2.25 3.23 18.27
C PHE A 41 -2.20 2.18 17.16
N GLN A 42 -3.11 2.26 16.18
CA GLN A 42 -3.09 1.35 15.02
C GLN A 42 -1.87 1.57 14.14
N ALA A 43 -1.49 2.83 13.86
CA ALA A 43 -0.32 3.16 13.08
C ALA A 43 0.98 2.70 13.76
N LEU A 44 1.10 2.94 15.07
CA LEU A 44 2.25 2.49 15.87
C LEU A 44 2.28 0.97 15.98
N GLY A 45 1.13 0.32 16.20
CA GLY A 45 1.02 -1.13 16.23
C GLY A 45 1.39 -1.77 14.89
N PHE A 46 0.93 -1.19 13.77
CA PHE A 46 1.33 -1.61 12.43
C PHE A 46 2.83 -1.46 12.20
N TRP A 47 3.40 -0.30 12.55
CA TRP A 47 4.84 -0.06 12.42
C TRP A 47 5.67 -1.04 13.27
N GLY A 48 5.29 -1.24 14.54
CA GLY A 48 5.95 -2.21 15.43
C GLY A 48 5.82 -3.66 14.94
N PHE A 49 4.65 -4.03 14.40
CA PHE A 49 4.44 -5.34 13.79
C PHE A 49 5.33 -5.54 12.56
N LEU A 50 5.43 -4.54 11.68
CA LEU A 50 6.33 -4.59 10.52
C LEU A 50 7.80 -4.75 10.93
N LEU A 51 8.26 -3.98 11.92
CA LEU A 51 9.62 -4.14 12.46
C LEU A 51 9.87 -5.58 12.94
N LEU A 52 8.93 -6.15 13.70
CA LEU A 52 9.03 -7.51 14.20
C LEU A 52 9.03 -8.55 13.07
N ILE A 53 8.22 -8.37 12.03
CA ILE A 53 8.21 -9.28 10.88
C ILE A 53 9.53 -9.19 10.11
N ILE A 54 10.08 -7.99 9.87
CA ILE A 54 11.37 -7.82 9.21
C ILE A 54 12.48 -8.53 9.99
N TRP A 55 12.49 -8.35 11.32
CA TRP A 55 13.43 -9.04 12.20
C TRP A 55 13.25 -10.56 12.17
N ALA A 56 12.01 -11.06 12.22
CA ALA A 56 11.72 -12.49 12.20
C ALA A 56 12.10 -13.16 10.87
N LEU A 57 11.84 -12.52 9.74
CA LEU A 57 12.21 -13.03 8.41
C LEU A 57 13.73 -13.07 8.21
N HIS A 58 14.49 -12.19 8.86
CA HIS A 58 15.95 -12.30 8.87
C HIS A 58 16.43 -13.57 9.58
N ALA A 59 15.78 -13.99 10.67
CA ALA A 59 16.19 -15.15 11.46
C ALA A 59 15.89 -16.50 10.77
N SER A 60 14.87 -16.57 9.91
CA SER A 60 14.44 -17.83 9.28
C SER A 60 15.33 -18.30 8.12
N ASP A 61 16.04 -17.40 7.45
CA ASP A 61 16.74 -17.69 6.20
C ASP A 61 18.18 -18.20 6.40
N GLN A 62 18.58 -18.57 7.62
CA GLN A 62 19.96 -18.95 7.98
C GLN A 62 20.38 -20.39 7.62
N THR A 63 19.61 -21.18 6.86
CA THR A 63 19.95 -22.62 6.64
C THR A 63 20.07 -23.00 5.17
N GLY A 64 21.27 -23.42 4.75
CA GLY A 64 21.55 -24.01 3.45
C GLY A 64 22.36 -25.30 3.58
N THR A 65 22.12 -26.29 2.71
CA THR A 65 22.94 -27.49 2.61
C THR A 65 23.79 -27.39 1.35
N VAL A 66 25.12 -27.42 1.49
CA VAL A 66 26.05 -27.53 0.36
C VAL A 66 26.43 -29.00 0.20
N ALA A 67 26.57 -29.46 -1.04
CA ALA A 67 26.81 -30.86 -1.36
C ALA A 67 28.10 -31.39 -0.69
N GLY A 68 27.94 -32.28 0.30
CA GLY A 68 29.05 -32.88 1.05
C GLY A 68 29.01 -32.61 2.55
N SER A 69 27.96 -33.08 3.23
CA SER A 69 27.82 -33.27 4.69
C SER A 69 28.02 -32.09 5.67
N GLU A 70 28.58 -30.95 5.29
CA GLU A 70 28.67 -29.77 6.15
C GLU A 70 27.50 -28.81 5.89
N GLN A 71 26.74 -28.50 6.96
CA GLN A 71 25.71 -27.47 6.95
C GLN A 71 26.40 -26.11 7.01
N LEU A 72 26.52 -25.43 5.88
CA LEU A 72 26.98 -24.05 5.83
C LEU A 72 25.76 -23.13 6.02
N SER A 73 25.80 -22.30 7.05
CA SER A 73 24.77 -21.28 7.28
C SER A 73 25.07 -20.05 6.43
N ALA A 74 24.06 -19.60 5.69
CA ALA A 74 24.09 -18.31 5.01
C ALA A 74 22.68 -17.73 5.05
N TYR A 75 22.56 -16.40 4.96
CA TYR A 75 21.27 -15.72 5.07
C TYR A 75 21.02 -14.79 3.88
N VAL A 76 19.74 -14.66 3.51
CA VAL A 76 19.26 -13.69 2.52
C VAL A 76 19.10 -12.35 3.23
N ALA A 77 19.79 -11.31 2.75
CA ALA A 77 19.67 -10.00 3.37
C ALA A 77 18.35 -9.36 2.93
N GLY A 78 17.34 -9.28 3.81
CA GLY A 78 16.02 -8.70 3.49
C GLY A 78 16.01 -7.24 3.01
N THR A 79 17.17 -6.57 3.00
CA THR A 79 17.39 -5.19 2.54
C THR A 79 18.22 -5.10 1.24
N SER A 80 18.73 -6.23 0.73
CA SER A 80 19.30 -6.32 -0.61
C SER A 80 18.19 -6.31 -1.67
N ALA A 81 18.49 -5.97 -2.92
CA ALA A 81 17.49 -6.00 -3.99
C ALA A 81 16.82 -7.38 -4.12
N GLY A 82 17.64 -8.44 -4.05
CA GLY A 82 17.18 -9.81 -4.07
C GLY A 82 16.33 -10.18 -2.85
N GLY A 83 16.74 -9.80 -1.64
CA GLY A 83 15.98 -10.11 -0.42
C GLY A 83 14.65 -9.36 -0.37
N LEU A 84 14.64 -8.09 -0.77
CA LEU A 84 13.42 -7.28 -0.88
C LEU A 84 12.40 -7.89 -1.84
N LEU A 85 12.82 -8.42 -2.99
CA LEU A 85 11.89 -9.09 -3.90
C LEU A 85 11.22 -10.31 -3.26
N ARG A 86 11.87 -10.97 -2.30
CA ARG A 86 11.30 -12.09 -1.55
C ARG A 86 10.37 -11.62 -0.43
N THR A 87 10.72 -10.55 0.27
CA THR A 87 10.03 -10.12 1.50
C THR A 87 8.95 -9.06 1.27
N LEU A 88 9.11 -8.17 0.28
CA LEU A 88 8.10 -7.16 -0.09
C LEU A 88 6.72 -7.74 -0.37
N PRO A 89 6.58 -8.89 -1.08
CA PRO A 89 5.30 -9.59 -1.22
C PRO A 89 4.56 -9.78 0.12
N THR A 90 5.26 -10.26 1.15
CA THR A 90 4.68 -10.45 2.50
C THR A 90 4.23 -9.12 3.11
N TYR A 91 5.05 -8.08 2.99
CA TYR A 91 4.71 -6.76 3.52
C TYR A 91 3.51 -6.13 2.79
N LEU A 92 3.43 -6.35 1.47
CA LEU A 92 2.33 -5.90 0.62
C LEU A 92 1.01 -6.58 0.99
N ILE A 93 1.03 -7.88 1.31
CA ILE A 93 -0.14 -8.57 1.85
C ILE A 93 -0.62 -7.83 3.10
N ILE A 94 0.26 -7.66 4.10
CA ILE A 94 -0.11 -7.03 5.38
C ILE A 94 -0.64 -5.61 5.17
N LEU A 95 0.02 -4.80 4.33
CA LEU A 95 -0.42 -3.45 4.01
C LEU A 95 -1.80 -3.45 3.35
N ALA A 96 -2.00 -4.27 2.32
CA ALA A 96 -3.25 -4.32 1.56
C ALA A 96 -4.45 -4.80 2.41
N LEU A 97 -4.22 -5.58 3.47
CA LEU A 97 -5.28 -5.93 4.42
C LEU A 97 -5.88 -4.69 5.11
N LEU A 98 -5.09 -3.62 5.29
CA LEU A 98 -5.49 -2.39 5.97
C LEU A 98 -6.08 -1.35 5.01
N LEU A 99 -5.58 -1.29 3.78
CA LEU A 99 -5.90 -0.21 2.83
C LEU A 99 -7.41 -0.03 2.55
N PRO A 100 -8.21 -1.08 2.33
CA PRO A 100 -9.64 -0.93 2.13
C PRO A 100 -10.33 -0.30 3.35
N PHE A 101 -9.91 -0.59 4.57
CA PHE A 101 -10.53 -0.02 5.77
C PHE A 101 -10.17 1.45 5.99
N VAL A 102 -8.99 1.87 5.57
CA VAL A 102 -8.56 3.27 5.65
C VAL A 102 -9.31 4.14 4.64
N THR A 103 -9.57 3.61 3.44
CA THR A 103 -10.04 4.42 2.31
C THR A 103 -11.51 4.27 1.98
N ALA A 104 -12.07 3.07 2.08
CA ALA A 104 -13.45 2.80 1.66
C ALA A 104 -14.52 3.46 2.55
N ASP A 105 -14.15 3.90 3.76
CA ASP A 105 -15.05 4.57 4.71
C ASP A 105 -15.19 6.07 4.49
N GLY A 106 -14.59 6.66 3.46
CA GLY A 106 -14.65 8.10 3.22
C GLY A 106 -16.08 8.63 3.08
N VAL A 107 -16.80 8.19 2.05
CA VAL A 107 -18.18 8.64 1.75
C VAL A 107 -19.23 7.75 2.41
N THR A 108 -18.96 6.45 2.50
CA THR A 108 -19.93 5.45 2.98
C THR A 108 -20.23 5.59 4.48
N ARG A 109 -19.23 5.97 5.29
CA ARG A 109 -19.41 6.22 6.72
C ARG A 109 -20.43 7.32 7.01
N ASP A 110 -20.44 8.37 6.20
CA ASP A 110 -21.36 9.49 6.38
C ASP A 110 -22.80 9.11 6.03
N GLN A 111 -22.98 8.22 5.05
CA GLN A 111 -24.27 7.61 4.74
C GLN A 111 -24.74 6.70 5.88
N GLN A 112 -23.88 5.80 6.36
CA GLN A 112 -24.21 4.89 7.48
C GLN A 112 -24.57 5.63 8.77
N ARG A 113 -23.90 6.75 9.05
CA ARG A 113 -24.16 7.59 10.24
C ARG A 113 -25.26 8.62 10.04
N ARG A 114 -25.93 8.65 8.88
CA ARG A 114 -26.92 9.68 8.49
C ARG A 114 -26.42 11.13 8.59
N THR A 115 -25.11 11.34 8.66
CA THR A 115 -24.50 12.68 8.70
C THR A 115 -24.45 13.32 7.31
N HIS A 116 -24.63 12.52 6.26
CA HIS A 116 -24.76 13.01 4.90
C HIS A 116 -25.91 14.02 4.73
N GLU A 117 -27.01 13.92 5.48
CA GLU A 117 -28.13 14.87 5.47
C GLU A 117 -27.71 16.25 5.97
N LEU A 118 -26.91 16.31 7.04
CA LEU A 118 -26.32 17.54 7.55
C LEU A 118 -25.32 18.13 6.55
N LEU A 119 -24.62 17.29 5.79
CA LEU A 119 -23.77 17.79 4.73
C LEU A 119 -24.61 18.40 3.60
N MET A 120 -25.77 17.85 3.24
CA MET A 120 -26.62 18.41 2.18
C MET A 120 -27.06 19.85 2.42
N THR A 121 -27.13 20.29 3.69
CA THR A 121 -27.48 21.68 4.03
C THR A 121 -26.28 22.64 3.92
N THR A 122 -25.07 22.13 3.69
CA THR A 122 -23.86 22.94 3.49
C THR A 122 -23.64 23.28 2.01
N ALA A 123 -23.11 24.48 1.74
CA ALA A 123 -22.75 24.95 0.40
C ALA A 123 -21.52 24.24 -0.22
N LEU A 124 -21.11 23.07 0.30
CA LEU A 124 -19.98 22.30 -0.23
C LEU A 124 -20.38 21.63 -1.54
N PRO A 125 -19.65 21.81 -2.65
CA PRO A 125 -19.96 21.15 -3.91
C PRO A 125 -19.64 19.64 -3.83
N THR A 126 -20.46 18.82 -4.48
CA THR A 126 -20.40 17.35 -4.43
C THR A 126 -19.03 16.81 -4.86
N TRP A 127 -18.45 17.35 -5.93
CA TRP A 127 -17.13 16.92 -6.42
C TRP A 127 -16.04 17.15 -5.36
N ALA A 128 -16.05 18.30 -4.67
CA ALA A 128 -15.03 18.63 -3.68
C ALA A 128 -15.16 17.76 -2.43
N TYR A 129 -16.39 17.37 -2.09
CA TYR A 129 -16.65 16.42 -1.02
C TYR A 129 -16.07 15.03 -1.35
N VAL A 130 -16.42 14.44 -2.51
CA VAL A 130 -15.96 13.09 -2.87
C VAL A 130 -14.44 13.07 -3.05
N TRP A 131 -13.88 14.01 -3.82
CA TRP A 131 -12.43 14.10 -4.01
C TRP A 131 -11.69 14.37 -2.71
N GLY A 132 -12.22 15.24 -1.84
CA GLY A 132 -11.58 15.54 -0.57
C GLY A 132 -11.52 14.33 0.37
N ARG A 133 -12.59 13.51 0.39
CA ARG A 133 -12.62 12.24 1.12
C ARG A 133 -11.63 11.23 0.55
N TYR A 134 -11.59 11.10 -0.76
CA TYR A 134 -10.64 10.22 -1.45
C TYR A 134 -9.18 10.62 -1.16
N LEU A 135 -8.83 11.89 -1.40
CA LEU A 135 -7.47 12.41 -1.20
C LEU A 135 -7.01 12.23 0.25
N ALA A 136 -7.86 12.52 1.23
CA ALA A 136 -7.51 12.29 2.64
C ALA A 136 -7.26 10.80 2.93
N GLY A 137 -8.11 9.90 2.41
CA GLY A 137 -7.91 8.46 2.53
C GLY A 137 -6.62 7.98 1.85
N LEU A 138 -6.35 8.44 0.63
CA LEU A 138 -5.14 8.11 -0.11
C LEU A 138 -3.89 8.60 0.61
N MET A 139 -3.90 9.82 1.16
CA MET A 139 -2.78 10.34 1.97
C MET A 139 -2.51 9.45 3.19
N MET A 140 -3.56 8.95 3.86
CA MET A 140 -3.38 8.03 4.98
C MET A 140 -2.82 6.67 4.55
N SER A 141 -3.30 6.13 3.43
CA SER A 141 -2.75 4.91 2.83
C SER A 141 -1.27 5.05 2.45
N LEU A 142 -0.91 6.16 1.81
CA LEU A 142 0.48 6.46 1.48
C LEU A 142 1.32 6.68 2.76
N GLY A 143 0.73 7.25 3.82
CA GLY A 143 1.36 7.32 5.13
C GLY A 143 1.70 5.94 5.70
N LEU A 144 0.80 4.96 5.59
CA LEU A 144 1.09 3.57 5.98
C LEU A 144 2.18 2.94 5.08
N ALA A 145 2.16 3.21 3.78
CA ALA A 145 3.22 2.75 2.86
C ALA A 145 4.59 3.37 3.21
N LEU A 146 4.62 4.63 3.65
CA LEU A 146 5.83 5.29 4.15
C LEU A 146 6.29 4.71 5.49
N LEU A 147 5.37 4.34 6.38
CA LEU A 147 5.74 3.60 7.60
C LEU A 147 6.38 2.26 7.26
N LEU A 148 5.91 1.56 6.23
CA LEU A 148 6.56 0.36 5.72
C LEU A 148 7.99 0.64 5.22
N LEU A 149 8.19 1.69 4.43
CA LEU A 149 9.53 2.10 3.99
C LEU A 149 10.44 2.41 5.20
N ALA A 150 9.92 3.14 6.17
CA ALA A 150 10.64 3.46 7.40
C ALA A 150 10.97 2.20 8.23
N SER A 151 10.09 1.20 8.27
CA SER A 151 10.37 -0.09 8.92
C SER A 151 11.49 -0.84 8.22
N ILE A 152 11.48 -0.91 6.88
CA ILE A 152 12.53 -1.58 6.09
C ILE A 152 13.89 -0.93 6.35
N LEU A 153 13.98 0.39 6.24
CA LEU A 153 15.23 1.13 6.44
C LEU A 153 15.67 1.12 7.92
N GLY A 154 14.74 1.30 8.84
CA GLY A 154 15.01 1.36 10.28
C GLY A 154 15.48 0.02 10.83
N MET A 155 14.75 -1.06 10.58
CA MET A 155 15.15 -2.40 11.02
C MET A 155 16.37 -2.88 10.24
N GLY A 156 16.46 -2.58 8.95
CA GLY A 156 17.64 -2.89 8.13
C GLY A 156 18.93 -2.26 8.67
N GLY A 157 18.87 -0.98 9.03
CA GLY A 157 19.98 -0.28 9.67
C GLY A 157 20.31 -0.84 11.06
N LEU A 158 19.29 -1.19 11.86
CA LEU A 158 19.50 -1.82 13.15
C LEU A 158 20.21 -3.18 13.02
N LEU A 159 19.78 -4.02 12.08
CA LEU A 159 20.39 -5.32 11.79
C LEU A 159 21.85 -5.18 11.33
N HIS A 160 22.15 -4.18 10.48
CA HIS A 160 23.53 -3.88 10.09
C HIS A 160 24.43 -3.55 11.28
N LEU A 161 23.90 -2.88 12.31
CA LEU A 161 24.65 -2.53 13.51
C LEU A 161 24.80 -3.68 14.51
N THR A 162 23.87 -4.64 14.52
CA THR A 162 23.83 -5.72 15.53
C THR A 162 24.33 -7.06 15.01
N VAL A 163 24.36 -7.27 13.69
CA VAL A 163 24.77 -8.52 13.06
C VAL A 163 25.98 -8.24 12.16
N ALA A 164 27.13 -8.82 12.52
CA ALA A 164 28.45 -8.46 11.96
C ALA A 164 28.51 -8.52 10.42
N ASP A 165 27.84 -9.51 9.83
CA ASP A 165 27.89 -9.73 8.39
C ASP A 165 26.72 -9.08 7.63
N TYR A 166 25.75 -8.47 8.32
CA TYR A 166 24.53 -7.93 7.70
C TYR A 166 24.86 -6.70 6.85
N PRO A 167 24.52 -6.66 5.55
CA PRO A 167 24.88 -5.55 4.69
C PRO A 167 24.10 -4.28 5.04
N LEU A 168 24.69 -3.13 4.78
CA LEU A 168 23.98 -1.86 4.83
C LEU A 168 22.85 -1.84 3.79
N PRO A 169 21.63 -1.35 4.13
CA PRO A 169 20.54 -1.24 3.18
C PRO A 169 20.92 -0.40 1.95
N GLN A 170 20.71 -0.95 0.76
CA GLN A 170 20.92 -0.23 -0.51
C GLN A 170 19.73 0.69 -0.76
N ILE A 171 19.90 1.98 -0.45
CA ILE A 171 18.81 2.95 -0.48
C ILE A 171 18.19 3.09 -1.88
N ASP A 172 19.03 3.10 -2.91
CA ASP A 172 18.61 3.11 -4.31
C ASP A 172 17.74 1.90 -4.65
N ALA A 173 18.17 0.71 -4.22
CA ALA A 173 17.44 -0.51 -4.44
C ALA A 173 16.10 -0.57 -3.71
N VAL A 174 16.12 -0.20 -2.43
CA VAL A 174 14.94 -0.12 -1.58
C VAL A 174 13.93 0.85 -2.18
N LEU A 175 14.36 2.06 -2.57
CA LEU A 175 13.47 3.07 -3.13
C LEU A 175 12.91 2.64 -4.48
N LEU A 176 13.73 2.07 -5.38
CA LEU A 176 13.28 1.62 -6.69
C LEU A 176 12.19 0.54 -6.55
N LEU A 177 12.42 -0.48 -5.72
CA LEU A 177 11.45 -1.56 -5.51
C LEU A 177 10.23 -1.08 -4.72
N TRP A 178 10.39 -0.13 -3.78
CA TRP A 178 9.26 0.43 -3.05
C TRP A 178 8.37 1.30 -3.95
N VAL A 179 8.94 2.24 -4.71
CA VAL A 179 8.23 3.09 -5.68
C VAL A 179 7.62 2.23 -6.78
N GLY A 180 8.31 1.15 -7.10
CA GLY A 180 7.91 0.18 -8.08
C GLY A 180 6.71 -0.66 -7.69
N MET A 181 6.78 -1.30 -6.52
CA MET A 181 5.82 -2.33 -6.10
C MET A 181 4.83 -1.81 -5.08
N VAL A 182 5.31 -1.14 -4.03
CA VAL A 182 4.48 -0.71 -2.90
C VAL A 182 3.60 0.47 -3.27
N PHE A 183 4.17 1.47 -3.92
CA PHE A 183 3.45 2.70 -4.25
C PHE A 183 2.26 2.46 -5.21
N PRO A 184 2.40 1.75 -6.35
CA PRO A 184 1.29 1.52 -7.26
C PRO A 184 0.25 0.57 -6.67
N ALA A 185 0.66 -0.46 -5.94
CA ALA A 185 -0.26 -1.35 -5.22
C ALA A 185 -1.09 -0.57 -4.19
N THR A 186 -0.47 0.37 -3.46
CA THR A 186 -1.17 1.23 -2.51
C THR A 186 -2.22 2.09 -3.20
N ILE A 187 -1.86 2.74 -4.30
CA ILE A 187 -2.81 3.53 -5.10
C ILE A 187 -3.94 2.65 -5.62
N LEU A 188 -3.62 1.49 -6.20
CA LEU A 188 -4.57 0.56 -6.77
C LEU A 188 -5.62 0.11 -5.74
N VAL A 189 -5.20 -0.49 -4.63
CA VAL A 189 -6.11 -1.04 -3.63
C VAL A 189 -6.95 0.05 -2.96
N SER A 190 -6.32 1.18 -2.62
CA SER A 190 -7.01 2.32 -2.00
C SER A 190 -8.03 2.98 -2.93
N SER A 191 -7.67 3.20 -4.20
CA SER A 191 -8.55 3.85 -5.18
C SER A 191 -9.68 2.94 -5.59
N PHE A 192 -9.38 1.66 -5.84
CA PHE A 192 -10.39 0.66 -6.16
C PHE A 192 -11.37 0.45 -5.01
N GLY A 193 -10.87 0.30 -3.78
CA GLY A 193 -11.70 0.17 -2.57
C GLY A 193 -12.58 1.39 -2.33
N PHE A 194 -12.02 2.60 -2.45
CA PHE A 194 -12.80 3.84 -2.35
C PHE A 194 -13.90 3.91 -3.42
N ALA A 195 -13.56 3.65 -4.68
CA ALA A 195 -14.49 3.80 -5.78
C ALA A 195 -15.65 2.80 -5.70
N LEU A 196 -15.36 1.51 -5.46
CA LEU A 196 -16.39 0.49 -5.30
C LEU A 196 -17.28 0.76 -4.09
N SER A 197 -16.71 1.15 -2.95
CA SER A 197 -17.54 1.48 -1.78
C SER A 197 -18.39 2.73 -2.01
N THR A 198 -17.90 3.71 -2.79
CA THR A 198 -18.69 4.90 -3.15
C THR A 198 -19.83 4.55 -4.11
N LEU A 199 -19.61 3.65 -5.07
CA LEU A 199 -20.62 3.16 -6.01
C LEU A 199 -21.65 2.22 -5.36
N PHE A 200 -21.21 1.40 -4.41
CA PHE A 200 -22.03 0.39 -3.73
C PHE A 200 -22.04 0.59 -2.20
N PRO A 201 -22.56 1.72 -1.69
CA PRO A 201 -22.41 2.06 -0.28
C PRO A 201 -23.09 1.08 0.68
N ARG A 202 -24.22 0.48 0.28
CA ARG A 202 -24.93 -0.56 1.04
C ARG A 202 -24.10 -1.85 1.18
N LEU A 203 -23.19 -2.08 0.24
CA LEU A 203 -22.31 -3.26 0.19
C LEU A 203 -20.87 -2.91 0.58
N SER A 204 -20.60 -1.74 1.18
CA SER A 204 -19.22 -1.30 1.49
C SER A 204 -18.42 -2.34 2.28
N THR A 205 -19.04 -3.00 3.27
CA THR A 205 -18.38 -4.08 4.02
C THR A 205 -18.06 -5.28 3.14
N LEU A 206 -19.00 -5.70 2.28
CA LEU A 206 -18.79 -6.80 1.35
C LEU A 206 -17.68 -6.46 0.34
N VAL A 207 -17.65 -5.23 -0.18
CA VAL A 207 -16.59 -4.75 -1.08
C VAL A 207 -15.21 -4.89 -0.42
N LYS A 208 -15.04 -4.41 0.81
CA LYS A 208 -13.76 -4.55 1.54
C LYS A 208 -13.35 -6.01 1.70
N VAL A 209 -14.29 -6.87 2.09
CA VAL A 209 -14.04 -8.31 2.28
C VAL A 209 -13.66 -8.98 0.96
N VAL A 210 -14.36 -8.70 -0.13
CA VAL A 210 -14.07 -9.26 -1.46
C VAL A 210 -12.69 -8.82 -1.95
N ILE A 211 -12.34 -7.55 -1.80
CA ILE A 211 -11.00 -7.04 -2.17
C ILE A 211 -9.92 -7.78 -1.38
N LEU A 212 -10.13 -7.94 -0.07
CA LEU A 212 -9.18 -8.58 0.83
C LEU A 212 -9.01 -10.07 0.51
N VAL A 213 -10.12 -10.79 0.28
CA VAL A 213 -10.10 -12.20 -0.15
C VAL A 213 -9.44 -12.35 -1.51
N ALA A 214 -9.79 -11.51 -2.49
CA ALA A 214 -9.18 -11.54 -3.82
C ALA A 214 -7.66 -11.31 -3.74
N TRP A 215 -7.23 -10.37 -2.91
CA TRP A 215 -5.82 -10.10 -2.65
C TRP A 215 -5.11 -11.31 -2.04
N MET A 216 -5.69 -11.93 -1.01
CA MET A 216 -5.13 -13.13 -0.37
C MET A 216 -5.08 -14.34 -1.31
N VAL A 217 -6.13 -14.56 -2.09
CA VAL A 217 -6.17 -15.66 -3.08
C VAL A 217 -5.11 -15.43 -4.16
N GLY A 218 -5.00 -14.20 -4.68
CA GLY A 218 -3.98 -13.84 -5.65
C GLY A 218 -2.55 -14.03 -5.12
N ALA A 219 -2.31 -13.61 -3.89
CA ALA A 219 -1.00 -13.61 -3.25
C ALA A 219 -0.53 -14.96 -2.72
N LEU A 220 -1.46 -15.82 -2.27
CA LEU A 220 -1.13 -17.07 -1.56
C LEU A 220 -1.66 -18.32 -2.23
N VAL A 221 -2.85 -18.29 -2.83
CA VAL A 221 -3.50 -19.51 -3.37
C VAL A 221 -3.09 -19.78 -4.81
N LEU A 222 -3.12 -18.77 -5.68
CA LEU A 222 -2.70 -18.92 -7.08
C LEU A 222 -1.24 -19.40 -7.23
N PRO A 223 -0.26 -18.90 -6.46
CA PRO A 223 1.12 -19.36 -6.50
C PRO A 223 1.25 -20.87 -6.24
N LEU A 224 0.47 -21.41 -5.30
CA LEU A 224 0.50 -22.84 -4.97
C LEU A 224 0.07 -23.72 -6.15
N GLY A 225 -0.91 -23.26 -6.94
CA GLY A 225 -1.34 -23.94 -8.16
C GLY A 225 -0.31 -23.91 -9.28
N LEU A 226 0.50 -22.84 -9.33
CA LEU A 226 1.55 -22.62 -10.32
C LEU A 226 2.91 -23.21 -9.91
N GLY A 227 3.06 -23.68 -8.67
CA GLY A 227 4.32 -24.19 -8.12
C GLY A 227 4.94 -25.39 -8.85
N LYS A 228 4.22 -26.02 -9.79
CA LYS A 228 4.75 -27.10 -10.65
C LYS A 228 5.47 -26.59 -11.90
N THR A 229 5.32 -25.31 -12.26
CA THR A 229 6.01 -24.69 -13.42
C THR A 229 7.15 -23.82 -12.92
N THR A 230 8.38 -24.26 -13.15
CA THR A 230 9.61 -23.48 -12.92
C THR A 230 10.34 -23.30 -14.26
N PRO A 231 10.35 -22.10 -14.86
CA PRO A 231 9.79 -20.83 -14.38
C PRO A 231 8.26 -20.78 -14.32
N PRO A 232 7.67 -19.95 -13.44
CA PRO A 232 6.27 -19.54 -13.58
C PRO A 232 6.03 -18.84 -14.94
N PRO A 233 4.82 -18.89 -15.49
CA PRO A 233 4.52 -18.23 -16.77
C PRO A 233 4.83 -16.72 -16.72
N ALA A 234 5.46 -16.19 -17.77
CA ALA A 234 5.89 -14.79 -17.82
C ALA A 234 4.73 -13.80 -17.65
N TRP A 235 3.53 -14.13 -18.15
CA TRP A 235 2.33 -13.32 -17.91
C TRP A 235 2.02 -13.26 -16.41
N TYR A 236 2.12 -14.36 -15.67
CA TYR A 236 1.80 -14.36 -14.24
C TYR A 236 2.81 -13.51 -13.46
N VAL A 237 4.11 -13.68 -13.75
CA VAL A 237 5.17 -12.89 -13.12
C VAL A 237 4.92 -11.39 -13.30
N ASN A 238 4.57 -10.94 -14.51
CA ASN A 238 4.34 -9.53 -14.80
C ASN A 238 3.04 -8.96 -14.21
N TRP A 239 2.08 -9.82 -13.85
CA TRP A 239 0.77 -9.41 -13.34
C TRP A 239 0.60 -9.61 -11.84
N ASP A 240 1.41 -10.47 -11.21
CA ASP A 240 1.30 -10.77 -9.80
C ASP A 240 1.97 -9.69 -8.93
N PRO A 241 1.18 -8.92 -8.16
CA PRO A 241 1.72 -7.86 -7.33
C PRO A 241 2.34 -8.37 -6.02
N THR A 242 2.18 -9.66 -5.69
CA THR A 242 2.04 -10.07 -4.28
C THR A 242 2.62 -11.42 -3.88
N SER A 243 3.05 -12.29 -4.81
CA SER A 243 3.64 -13.56 -4.40
C SER A 243 5.16 -13.57 -4.41
N GLY A 244 5.72 -14.43 -3.56
CA GLY A 244 7.16 -14.75 -3.58
C GLY A 244 7.61 -15.47 -4.86
N ILE A 245 6.68 -16.00 -5.67
CA ILE A 245 7.01 -16.66 -6.95
C ILE A 245 7.45 -15.61 -8.00
N THR A 246 6.95 -14.38 -7.91
CA THR A 246 7.42 -13.26 -8.74
C THR A 246 8.92 -13.03 -8.58
N ALA A 247 9.47 -13.19 -7.37
CA ALA A 247 10.91 -13.10 -7.13
C ALA A 247 11.70 -14.18 -7.88
N LEU A 248 11.14 -15.39 -8.04
CA LEU A 248 11.76 -16.47 -8.81
C LEU A 248 11.73 -16.16 -10.31
N GLY A 249 10.59 -15.67 -10.80
CA GLY A 249 10.41 -15.25 -12.19
C GLY A 249 11.35 -14.12 -12.62
N LEU A 250 11.51 -13.11 -11.77
CA LEU A 250 12.37 -11.95 -12.03
C LEU A 250 13.88 -12.25 -11.88
N ARG A 251 14.24 -13.30 -11.12
CA ARG A 251 15.65 -13.69 -10.90
C ARG A 251 16.25 -14.59 -11.99
N LEU A 252 15.42 -15.25 -12.81
CA LEU A 252 15.88 -16.21 -13.83
C LEU A 252 16.80 -15.62 -14.91
N SER A 253 16.88 -14.29 -15.01
CA SER A 253 17.80 -13.60 -15.93
C SER A 253 19.28 -13.68 -15.49
N TYR A 254 19.59 -14.26 -14.32
CA TYR A 254 20.96 -14.41 -13.85
C TYR A 254 21.51 -15.82 -14.09
N ALA A 255 22.34 -15.96 -15.13
CA ALA A 255 23.29 -17.07 -15.20
C ALA A 255 24.30 -16.90 -14.04
N ILE A 256 24.09 -17.64 -12.95
CA ILE A 256 25.09 -17.74 -11.88
C ILE A 256 26.16 -18.71 -12.39
N HIS A 257 27.23 -18.17 -12.96
CA HIS A 257 28.44 -18.94 -13.18
C HIS A 257 29.06 -19.22 -11.82
N LEU A 258 28.81 -20.41 -11.29
CA LEU A 258 29.48 -20.91 -10.09
C LEU A 258 30.99 -20.96 -10.40
N GLY A 259 31.72 -19.96 -9.89
CA GLY A 259 33.17 -19.97 -9.79
C GLY A 259 33.66 -20.98 -8.74
N PRO A 260 34.93 -20.92 -8.32
CA PRO A 260 35.63 -22.02 -7.64
C PRO A 260 34.87 -22.56 -6.41
N THR A 261 35.12 -23.82 -6.10
CA THR A 261 34.52 -24.60 -5.00
C THR A 261 34.35 -23.76 -3.74
N ILE A 262 33.11 -23.57 -3.28
CA ILE A 262 32.79 -22.84 -2.04
C ILE A 262 33.28 -23.70 -0.88
N THR A 263 34.24 -23.20 -0.11
CA THR A 263 34.87 -23.96 0.99
C THR A 263 34.56 -23.43 2.39
N ASN A 264 33.96 -22.24 2.51
CA ASN A 264 33.59 -21.66 3.81
C ASN A 264 32.32 -20.80 3.73
N GLU A 265 31.73 -20.49 4.89
CA GLU A 265 30.49 -19.70 5.03
C GLU A 265 30.64 -18.27 4.49
N ALA A 266 31.79 -17.63 4.72
CA ALA A 266 32.03 -16.27 4.26
C ALA A 266 32.01 -16.16 2.71
N GLN A 267 32.59 -17.14 2.01
CA GLN A 267 32.56 -17.24 0.55
C GLN A 267 31.13 -17.48 0.04
N LEU A 268 30.35 -18.33 0.74
CA LEU A 268 28.95 -18.57 0.41
C LEU A 268 28.11 -17.29 0.58
N GLN A 269 28.29 -16.58 1.69
CA GLN A 269 27.59 -15.33 1.98
C GLN A 269 27.96 -14.24 0.96
N GLN A 270 29.25 -14.11 0.60
CA GLN A 270 29.69 -13.16 -0.40
C GLN A 270 29.11 -13.46 -1.79
N LEU A 271 29.01 -14.74 -2.17
CA LEU A 271 28.35 -15.14 -3.41
C LEU A 271 26.86 -14.78 -3.40
N ILE A 272 26.15 -15.07 -2.31
CA ILE A 272 24.74 -14.74 -2.14
C ILE A 272 24.53 -13.23 -2.26
N LEU A 273 25.30 -12.43 -1.53
CA LEU A 273 25.22 -10.97 -1.59
C LEU A 273 25.51 -10.45 -3.00
N THR A 274 26.49 -11.03 -3.71
CA THR A 274 26.82 -10.63 -5.09
C THR A 274 25.65 -10.89 -6.04
N VAL A 275 24.95 -12.01 -5.88
CA VAL A 275 23.75 -12.35 -6.66
C VAL A 275 22.57 -11.45 -6.26
N GLU A 276 22.40 -11.22 -4.96
CA GLU A 276 21.29 -10.43 -4.42
C GLU A 276 21.38 -8.94 -4.77
N ASN A 277 22.58 -8.40 -4.91
CA ASN A 277 22.80 -7.00 -5.27
C ASN A 277 22.58 -6.73 -6.76
N LYS A 278 22.44 -7.77 -7.59
CA LYS A 278 22.07 -7.57 -8.99
C LYS A 278 20.59 -7.23 -9.09
N MET A 279 20.32 -6.01 -9.59
CA MET A 279 18.97 -5.50 -9.83
C MET A 279 18.32 -6.16 -11.05
N PRO A 280 17.20 -6.89 -10.90
CA PRO A 280 16.55 -7.51 -12.05
C PRO A 280 15.90 -6.47 -12.94
N ASP A 281 15.74 -6.81 -14.21
CA ASP A 281 14.92 -6.02 -15.12
C ASP A 281 13.45 -6.14 -14.70
N ILE A 282 12.95 -5.07 -14.09
CA ILE A 282 11.58 -4.94 -13.57
C ILE A 282 10.69 -4.09 -14.49
N ALA A 283 11.19 -3.66 -15.66
CA ALA A 283 10.41 -2.81 -16.56
C ALA A 283 9.13 -3.51 -17.05
N GLY A 284 9.23 -4.80 -17.38
CA GLY A 284 8.09 -5.63 -17.79
C GLY A 284 7.04 -5.83 -16.69
N TRP A 285 7.44 -5.67 -15.43
CA TRP A 285 6.57 -5.72 -14.26
C TRP A 285 5.98 -4.35 -13.93
N PHE A 286 6.74 -3.25 -14.04
CA PHE A 286 6.26 -1.91 -13.67
C PHE A 286 5.13 -1.38 -14.55
N ALA A 287 5.26 -1.52 -15.87
CA ALA A 287 4.28 -0.97 -16.81
C ALA A 287 2.83 -1.43 -16.52
N PRO A 288 2.52 -2.73 -16.38
CA PRO A 288 1.15 -3.17 -16.10
C PRO A 288 0.62 -2.69 -14.74
N HIS A 289 1.47 -2.61 -13.71
CA HIS A 289 1.06 -2.18 -12.37
C HIS A 289 0.77 -0.67 -12.30
N LEU A 290 1.57 0.15 -12.99
CA LEU A 290 1.29 1.58 -13.14
C LEU A 290 0.01 1.81 -13.96
N LEU A 291 -0.22 1.02 -15.00
CA LEU A 291 -1.46 1.06 -15.77
C LEU A 291 -2.67 0.72 -14.91
N LEU A 292 -2.59 -0.34 -14.10
CA LEU A 292 -3.65 -0.72 -13.14
C LEU A 292 -3.93 0.40 -12.12
N ALA A 293 -2.88 0.96 -11.53
CA ALA A 293 -3.00 2.11 -10.64
C ALA A 293 -3.70 3.28 -11.35
N GLY A 294 -3.29 3.62 -12.57
CA GLY A 294 -3.95 4.64 -13.40
C GLY A 294 -5.43 4.34 -13.66
N LEU A 295 -5.79 3.11 -14.05
CA LEU A 295 -7.18 2.69 -14.27
C LEU A 295 -8.03 2.81 -12.98
N SER A 296 -7.45 2.50 -11.82
CA SER A 296 -8.15 2.67 -10.54
C SER A 296 -8.43 4.13 -10.20
N LEU A 297 -7.56 5.07 -10.61
CA LEU A 297 -7.82 6.50 -10.48
C LEU A 297 -8.95 6.96 -11.40
N VAL A 298 -9.01 6.41 -12.63
CA VAL A 298 -10.14 6.64 -13.54
C VAL A 298 -11.44 6.12 -12.93
N LEU A 299 -11.41 4.97 -12.24
CA LEU A 299 -12.58 4.46 -11.54
C LEU A 299 -13.04 5.38 -10.41
N VAL A 300 -12.12 6.02 -9.68
CA VAL A 300 -12.46 7.05 -8.69
C VAL A 300 -13.13 8.26 -9.34
N LEU A 301 -12.64 8.70 -10.51
CA LEU A 301 -13.29 9.77 -11.27
C LEU A 301 -14.72 9.39 -11.67
N ILE A 302 -14.92 8.17 -12.18
CA ILE A 302 -16.25 7.65 -12.51
C ILE A 302 -17.14 7.63 -11.28
N ALA A 303 -16.65 7.13 -10.13
CA ALA A 303 -17.40 7.12 -8.88
C ALA A 303 -17.77 8.54 -8.42
N ALA A 304 -16.86 9.51 -8.57
CA ALA A 304 -17.12 10.90 -8.22
C ALA A 304 -18.18 11.56 -9.12
N LEU A 305 -18.21 11.23 -10.41
CA LEU A 305 -19.22 11.72 -11.35
C LEU A 305 -20.58 11.04 -11.17
N ALA A 306 -20.58 9.73 -10.87
CA ALA A 306 -21.79 8.95 -10.63
C ALA A 306 -22.44 9.24 -9.27
N PHE A 307 -21.68 9.76 -8.31
CA PHE A 307 -22.16 10.03 -6.96
C PHE A 307 -23.24 11.13 -6.97
N LYS A 308 -24.49 10.71 -6.78
CA LYS A 308 -25.64 11.62 -6.64
C LYS A 308 -25.89 11.89 -5.16
N ARG A 309 -25.98 13.17 -4.82
CA ARG A 309 -26.23 13.66 -3.46
C ARG A 309 -27.73 13.72 -3.12
N SER A 310 -28.62 13.04 -3.84
CA SER A 310 -30.08 13.17 -3.65
C SER A 310 -30.69 11.99 -2.89
N ARG A 311 -31.86 12.25 -2.29
CA ARG A 311 -32.61 11.33 -1.42
C ARG A 311 -33.16 10.08 -2.16
N GLU A 312 -33.33 10.16 -3.48
CA GLU A 312 -34.03 9.15 -4.28
C GLU A 312 -33.18 7.95 -4.70
N THR A 313 -31.84 8.06 -4.71
CA THR A 313 -30.97 6.90 -4.96
C THR A 313 -30.90 5.93 -3.77
N LEU A 314 -31.71 6.18 -2.73
CA LEU A 314 -31.74 5.44 -1.47
C LEU A 314 -33.07 4.71 -1.19
N SER A 315 -34.04 4.74 -2.11
CA SER A 315 -35.14 3.75 -2.14
C SER A 315 -34.66 2.50 -2.85
#